data_AF-T0YDV8-F1
#
_entry.id   AF-T0YDV8-F1
#
_cell.length_a   1.000
_cell.length_b   1.000
_cell.length_c   1.000
_cell.angle_alpha   90.00
_cell.angle_beta   90.00
_cell.angle_gamma   90.00
#
_symmetry.space_group_name_H-M   'P 1'
#
loop_
_entity.id
_entity.type
_entity.pdbx_description
1 polymer ?
#
loop_
_entity_poly.entity_id
_entity_poly.type
_entity_poly.pdbx_seq_one_letter_code
_entity_poly.pdbx_strand_id
1 'polypeptide(L)'
;MTQKPRPERVTQNRVIARFTDPAQRECLGYRYLRDWHQRENNRGIETALLRDNLAARGYTPAQIGSALQKLESAADSTGITLYAANLRTYQLLRYGVPVQTAAGQAHETVHLIDWTNPEANDFALAEEVTLKGGYQRRPDIVLYINGLAMAVVELKRSSVE
;
A
#
# COMPACT_ATOMS: atom_id res chain seq x y z
N MET A 1 37.59 19.65 0.95
CA MET A 1 36.89 19.10 -0.23
C MET A 1 35.40 19.24 0.01
N THR A 2 34.74 20.16 -0.67
CA THR A 2 33.29 20.35 -0.59
C THR A 2 32.61 19.13 -1.22
N GLN A 3 31.90 18.32 -0.42
CA GLN A 3 31.14 17.19 -0.96
C GLN A 3 30.12 17.72 -1.97
N LYS A 4 30.25 17.31 -3.23
CA LYS A 4 29.26 17.62 -4.26
C LYS A 4 27.93 16.99 -3.83
N PRO A 5 26.82 17.75 -3.71
CA PRO A 5 25.54 17.19 -3.27
C PRO A 5 25.12 16.05 -4.20
N ARG A 6 24.77 14.91 -3.61
CA ARG A 6 24.37 13.71 -4.35
C ARG A 6 23.00 13.96 -4.99
N PRO A 7 22.81 13.64 -6.28
CA PRO A 7 21.49 13.80 -6.91
C PRO A 7 20.44 12.93 -6.23
N GLU A 8 19.23 13.47 -6.08
CA GLU A 8 18.09 12.83 -5.44
C GLU A 8 17.78 11.44 -6.02
N ARG A 9 17.81 11.32 -7.36
CA ARG A 9 17.64 10.05 -8.08
C ARG A 9 18.64 8.98 -7.66
N VAL A 10 19.89 9.35 -7.37
CA VAL A 10 20.93 8.40 -6.95
C VAL A 10 20.68 7.94 -5.50
N THR A 11 20.01 8.75 -4.70
CA THR A 11 19.54 8.35 -3.37
C THR A 11 18.31 7.45 -3.48
N GLN A 12 17.33 7.81 -4.32
CA GLN A 12 16.12 7.03 -4.60
C GLN A 12 16.45 5.61 -5.06
N ASN A 13 17.29 5.47 -6.10
CA ASN A 13 17.71 4.17 -6.60
C ASN A 13 18.37 3.30 -5.51
N ARG A 14 19.16 3.92 -4.62
CA ARG A 14 19.80 3.21 -3.51
C ARG A 14 18.77 2.76 -2.46
N VAL A 15 17.76 3.57 -2.17
CA VAL A 15 16.67 3.18 -1.28
C VAL A 15 15.90 2.01 -1.90
N ILE A 16 15.48 2.12 -3.17
CA ILE A 16 14.78 1.04 -3.88
C ILE A 16 15.58 -0.26 -3.85
N ALA A 17 16.89 -0.22 -4.12
CA ALA A 17 17.74 -1.40 -4.05
C ALA A 17 17.76 -2.04 -2.65
N ARG A 18 17.84 -1.25 -1.57
CA ARG A 18 17.79 -1.79 -0.20
C ARG A 18 16.45 -2.45 0.14
N PHE A 19 15.36 -2.04 -0.50
CA PHE A 19 14.07 -2.69 -0.30
C PHE A 19 13.94 -3.97 -1.13
N THR A 20 14.50 -3.99 -2.35
CA THR A 20 14.04 -4.92 -3.41
C THR A 20 15.12 -5.80 -4.04
N ASP A 21 16.40 -5.49 -3.87
CA ASP A 21 17.51 -6.22 -4.50
C ASP A 21 18.13 -7.23 -3.51
N PRO A 22 17.92 -8.56 -3.70
CA PRO A 22 18.45 -9.59 -2.82
C PRO A 22 20.00 -9.64 -2.77
N ALA A 23 20.69 -9.01 -3.72
CA ALA A 23 22.15 -8.90 -3.67
C ALA A 23 22.64 -7.90 -2.59
N GLN A 24 21.75 -7.04 -2.08
CA GLN A 24 22.07 -6.14 -0.97
C GLN A 24 22.08 -6.90 0.36
N ARG A 25 23.14 -6.69 1.16
CA ARG A 25 23.29 -7.33 2.49
C ARG A 25 22.14 -7.03 3.46
N GLU A 26 21.47 -5.90 3.29
CA GLU A 26 20.37 -5.42 4.14
C GLU A 26 19.03 -5.39 3.37
N CYS A 27 18.85 -6.27 2.36
CA CYS A 27 17.63 -6.30 1.59
C CYS A 27 16.41 -6.65 2.45
N LEU A 28 15.35 -5.84 2.35
CA LEU A 28 14.09 -6.07 3.08
C LEU A 28 13.14 -7.05 2.37
N GLY A 29 13.43 -7.45 1.13
CA GLY A 29 12.66 -8.45 0.39
C GLY A 29 11.33 -7.96 -0.18
N TYR A 30 11.15 -6.65 -0.34
CA TYR A 30 9.94 -6.07 -0.92
C TYR A 30 9.90 -6.34 -2.43
N ARG A 31 8.70 -6.60 -2.95
CA ARG A 31 8.45 -6.70 -4.38
C ARG A 31 8.52 -5.31 -5.03
N TYR A 32 9.36 -5.16 -6.04
CA TYR A 32 9.42 -3.93 -6.82
C TYR A 32 8.30 -3.88 -7.86
N LEU A 33 7.35 -2.95 -7.66
CA LEU A 33 6.21 -2.72 -8.55
C LEU A 33 6.52 -1.81 -9.73
N ARG A 34 7.78 -1.38 -9.85
CA ARG A 34 8.30 -0.48 -10.89
C ARG A 34 7.83 0.97 -10.74
N ASP A 35 8.07 1.74 -11.80
CA ASP A 35 7.71 3.14 -11.95
C ASP A 35 6.25 3.28 -12.41
N TRP A 36 5.47 4.06 -11.66
CA TRP A 36 4.05 4.31 -11.90
C TRP A 36 3.72 5.74 -12.36
N HIS A 37 4.70 6.51 -12.87
CA HIS A 37 4.48 7.91 -13.27
C HIS A 37 3.54 8.07 -14.46
N GLN A 38 3.51 7.09 -15.37
CA GLN A 38 2.63 7.05 -16.53
C GLN A 38 1.43 6.11 -16.35
N ARG A 39 1.39 5.34 -15.26
CA ARG A 39 0.32 4.37 -15.03
C ARG A 39 -1.02 5.12 -14.85
N GLU A 40 -2.04 4.64 -15.54
CA GLU A 40 -3.40 5.14 -15.38
C GLU A 40 -4.01 4.62 -14.08
N ASN A 41 -4.84 5.45 -13.44
CA ASN A 41 -5.63 5.06 -12.28
C ASN A 41 -4.82 4.52 -11.09
N ASN A 42 -3.69 5.16 -10.74
CA ASN A 42 -3.02 4.88 -9.48
C ASN A 42 -3.94 5.17 -8.29
N ARG A 43 -4.03 4.25 -7.33
CA ARG A 43 -4.86 4.40 -6.14
C ARG A 43 -4.11 3.97 -4.88
N GLY A 44 -4.66 4.35 -3.72
CA GLY A 44 -4.17 3.87 -2.42
C GLY A 44 -4.56 2.41 -2.14
N ILE A 45 -5.54 1.87 -2.87
CA ILE A 45 -6.02 0.49 -2.74
C ILE A 45 -5.91 -0.18 -4.11
N GLU A 46 -4.91 -1.05 -4.25
CA GLU A 46 -4.70 -1.90 -5.43
C GLU A 46 -5.47 -3.21 -5.24
N THR A 47 -6.75 -3.19 -5.63
CA THR A 47 -7.70 -4.29 -5.34
C THR A 47 -7.28 -5.64 -5.93
N ALA A 48 -6.57 -5.66 -7.05
CA ALA A 48 -6.02 -6.89 -7.63
C ALA A 48 -4.98 -7.54 -6.71
N LEU A 49 -4.01 -6.75 -6.23
CA LEU A 49 -2.96 -7.24 -5.32
C LEU A 49 -3.53 -7.71 -3.98
N LEU A 50 -4.50 -6.97 -3.44
CA LEU A 50 -5.19 -7.37 -2.21
C LEU A 50 -5.99 -8.66 -2.40
N ARG A 51 -6.71 -8.80 -3.53
CA ARG A 51 -7.43 -10.02 -3.87
C ARG A 51 -6.49 -11.22 -3.97
N ASP A 52 -5.35 -11.07 -4.64
CA ASP A 52 -4.36 -12.14 -4.82
C ASP A 52 -3.80 -12.59 -3.47
N ASN A 53 -3.42 -11.66 -2.59
CA ASN A 53 -2.93 -12.00 -1.25
C ASN A 53 -4.00 -12.69 -0.39
N LEU A 54 -5.24 -12.17 -0.38
CA LEU A 54 -6.32 -12.77 0.40
C LEU A 54 -6.68 -14.18 -0.11
N ALA A 55 -6.69 -14.38 -1.43
CA ALA A 55 -6.91 -15.69 -2.02
C ALA A 55 -5.79 -16.68 -1.67
N ALA A 56 -4.52 -16.25 -1.72
CA ALA A 56 -3.38 -17.06 -1.30
C ALA A 56 -3.44 -17.45 0.19
N ARG A 57 -4.08 -16.63 1.02
CA ARG A 57 -4.33 -16.89 2.45
C ARG A 57 -5.61 -17.69 2.71
N GLY A 58 -6.31 -18.14 1.66
CA GLY A 58 -7.45 -19.06 1.75
C GLY A 58 -8.83 -18.41 1.87
N TYR A 59 -8.95 -17.09 1.75
CA TYR A 59 -10.27 -16.45 1.74
C TYR A 59 -11.01 -16.76 0.43
N THR A 60 -12.32 -17.01 0.54
CA THR A 60 -13.20 -17.29 -0.59
C THR A 60 -13.47 -16.03 -1.41
N PRO A 61 -13.83 -16.15 -2.71
CA PRO A 61 -14.18 -15.00 -3.54
C PRO A 61 -15.31 -14.13 -2.96
N ALA A 62 -16.29 -14.74 -2.28
CA ALA A 62 -17.39 -14.03 -1.64
C ALA A 62 -16.92 -13.20 -0.43
N GLN A 63 -16.07 -13.78 0.42
CA GLN A 63 -15.45 -13.06 1.55
C GLN A 63 -14.60 -11.88 1.04
N ILE A 64 -13.76 -12.12 0.02
CA ILE A 64 -12.89 -11.10 -0.56
C ILE A 64 -13.72 -9.96 -1.17
N GLY A 65 -14.75 -10.27 -1.95
CA GLY A 65 -15.64 -9.27 -2.54
C GLY A 65 -16.31 -8.39 -1.49
N SER A 66 -16.86 -9.01 -0.43
CA SER A 66 -17.47 -8.28 0.69
C SER A 66 -16.46 -7.40 1.43
N ALA A 67 -15.25 -7.91 1.68
CA ALA A 67 -14.20 -7.18 2.37
C ALA A 67 -13.71 -5.96 1.56
N LEU A 68 -13.49 -6.14 0.25
CA LEU A 68 -13.11 -5.05 -0.66
C LEU A 68 -14.17 -3.94 -0.70
N GLN A 69 -15.44 -4.30 -0.85
CA GLN A 69 -16.53 -3.32 -0.88
C GLN A 69 -16.58 -2.49 0.42
N LYS A 70 -16.45 -3.16 1.58
CA LYS A 70 -16.44 -2.48 2.88
C LYS A 70 -15.21 -1.59 3.06
N LEU A 71 -14.05 -2.04 2.60
CA LEU A 71 -12.81 -1.27 2.64
C LEU A 71 -12.90 -0.01 1.76
N GLU A 72 -13.34 -0.14 0.51
CA GLU A 72 -13.51 1.00 -0.39
C GLU A 72 -14.53 2.01 0.15
N SER A 73 -15.62 1.52 0.75
CA SER A 73 -16.63 2.38 1.40
C SER A 73 -16.09 3.08 2.64
N ALA A 74 -15.20 2.44 3.40
CA ALA A 74 -14.56 3.04 4.58
C ALA A 74 -13.51 4.09 4.20
N ALA A 75 -12.82 3.89 3.08
CA ALA A 75 -11.79 4.78 2.55
C ALA A 75 -12.37 5.99 1.80
N ASP A 76 -13.63 5.92 1.34
CA ASP A 76 -14.30 7.06 0.71
C ASP A 76 -14.43 8.22 1.72
N SER A 77 -13.85 9.36 1.35
CA SER A 77 -13.88 10.58 2.15
C SER A 77 -14.98 11.55 1.71
N THR A 78 -15.84 11.18 0.78
CA THR A 78 -16.92 12.04 0.29
C THR A 78 -17.84 12.46 1.43
N GLY A 79 -17.98 13.76 1.65
CA GLY A 79 -18.84 14.31 2.71
C GLY A 79 -18.32 14.14 4.14
N ILE A 80 -17.07 13.68 4.34
CA ILE A 80 -16.46 13.54 5.66
C ILE A 80 -15.00 14.05 5.67
N THR A 81 -14.41 14.16 6.86
CA THR A 81 -13.01 14.55 7.00
C THR A 81 -12.07 13.40 6.66
N LEU A 82 -10.85 13.71 6.21
CA LEU A 82 -9.80 12.72 5.98
C LEU A 82 -9.48 11.91 7.26
N TYR A 83 -9.54 12.55 8.43
CA TYR A 83 -9.38 11.87 9.71
C TYR A 83 -10.47 10.82 9.94
N ALA A 84 -11.73 11.14 9.67
CA ALA A 84 -12.84 10.21 9.85
C ALA A 84 -12.74 9.02 8.88
N ALA A 85 -12.41 9.27 7.61
CA ALA A 85 -12.17 8.21 6.62
C ALA A 85 -11.00 7.31 7.03
N ASN A 86 -9.90 7.91 7.51
CA ASN A 86 -8.74 7.18 7.98
C ASN A 86 -9.06 6.35 9.22
N LEU A 87 -9.78 6.88 10.21
CA LEU A 87 -10.18 6.12 11.40
C LEU A 87 -11.05 4.90 11.05
N ARG A 88 -12.00 5.04 10.13
CA ARG A 88 -12.82 3.92 9.64
C ARG A 88 -11.96 2.87 8.95
N THR A 89 -11.06 3.30 8.07
CA THR A 89 -10.13 2.41 7.36
C THR A 89 -9.20 1.69 8.34
N TYR A 90 -8.60 2.42 9.30
CA TYR A 90 -7.73 1.88 10.34
C TYR A 90 -8.42 0.78 11.16
N GLN A 91 -9.70 0.96 11.54
CA GLN A 91 -10.45 -0.07 12.26
C GLN A 91 -10.50 -1.39 11.47
N LEU A 92 -10.75 -1.31 10.15
CA LEU A 92 -10.75 -2.49 9.28
C LEU A 92 -9.36 -3.13 9.13
N LEU A 93 -8.30 -2.31 9.02
CA LEU A 93 -6.93 -2.81 8.93
C LEU A 93 -6.47 -3.51 10.21
N ARG A 94 -6.80 -2.92 11.37
CA ARG A 94 -6.30 -3.39 12.68
C ARG A 94 -7.09 -4.57 13.24
N TYR A 95 -8.41 -4.58 13.06
CA TYR A 95 -9.32 -5.54 13.68
C TYR A 95 -9.92 -6.53 12.68
N GLY A 96 -9.73 -6.30 11.39
CA GLY A 96 -10.32 -7.12 10.32
C GLY A 96 -11.71 -6.63 9.91
N VAL A 97 -12.16 -7.15 8.77
CA VAL A 97 -13.45 -6.81 8.17
C VAL A 97 -14.45 -7.91 8.52
N PRO A 98 -15.52 -7.62 9.28
CA PRO A 98 -16.58 -8.58 9.48
C PRO A 98 -17.34 -8.75 8.17
N VAL A 99 -17.42 -9.96 7.64
CA VAL A 99 -18.14 -10.31 6.41
C VAL A 99 -19.25 -11.30 6.71
N GLN A 100 -20.34 -11.23 5.96
CA GLN A 100 -21.42 -12.21 6.00
C GLN A 100 -21.74 -12.56 4.55
N THR A 101 -21.48 -13.81 4.17
CA THR A 101 -21.55 -14.26 2.77
C THR A 101 -22.94 -14.77 2.39
N ALA A 102 -23.80 -15.10 3.37
CA ALA A 102 -25.20 -15.43 3.15
C ALA A 102 -26.07 -15.08 4.37
N ALA A 103 -27.36 -14.83 4.14
CA ALA A 103 -28.31 -14.57 5.22
C ALA A 103 -28.40 -15.78 6.17
N GLY A 104 -28.34 -15.53 7.47
CA GLY A 104 -28.37 -16.58 8.51
C GLY A 104 -27.03 -17.26 8.78
N GLN A 105 -25.97 -16.98 8.01
CA GLN A 105 -24.61 -17.39 8.34
C GLN A 105 -24.00 -16.47 9.40
N ALA A 106 -23.10 -17.02 10.22
CA ALA A 106 -22.33 -16.23 11.17
C ALA A 106 -21.41 -15.23 10.44
N HIS A 107 -21.06 -14.14 11.13
CA HIS A 107 -20.02 -13.25 10.63
C HIS A 107 -18.67 -13.93 10.71
N GLU A 108 -17.92 -13.88 9.62
CA GLU A 108 -16.51 -14.26 9.57
C GLU A 108 -15.65 -13.01 9.49
N THR A 109 -14.41 -13.06 9.95
CA THR A 109 -13.50 -11.91 9.91
C THR A 109 -12.45 -12.11 8.83
N VAL A 110 -12.37 -11.17 7.89
CA VAL A 110 -11.31 -11.12 6.87
C VAL A 110 -10.23 -10.14 7.33
N HIS A 111 -9.03 -10.63 7.55
CA HIS A 111 -7.90 -9.79 7.94
C HIS A 111 -7.16 -9.26 6.71
N LEU A 112 -7.29 -7.95 6.45
CA LEU A 112 -6.61 -7.26 5.34
C LEU A 112 -5.08 -7.27 5.47
N ILE A 113 -4.59 -7.27 6.72
CA ILE A 113 -3.19 -7.45 7.09
C ILE A 113 -3.10 -8.69 7.96
N ASP A 114 -2.17 -9.58 7.66
CA ASP A 114 -1.85 -10.70 8.52
C ASP A 114 -0.94 -10.26 9.67
N TRP A 115 -1.55 -9.96 10.82
CA TRP A 115 -0.82 -9.60 12.03
C TRP A 115 -0.27 -10.80 12.77
N THR A 116 -0.79 -12.00 12.50
CA THR A 116 -0.34 -13.24 13.16
C THR A 116 0.85 -13.83 12.44
N ASN A 117 0.83 -13.76 11.10
CA ASN A 117 1.88 -14.29 10.24
C ASN A 117 2.39 -13.20 9.27
N PRO A 118 3.24 -12.25 9.73
CA PRO A 118 3.62 -11.08 8.94
C PRO A 118 4.21 -11.41 7.56
N GLU A 119 4.91 -12.53 7.41
CA GLU A 119 5.51 -12.98 6.15
C GLU A 119 4.48 -13.49 5.13
N ALA A 120 3.24 -13.74 5.53
CA ALA A 120 2.14 -14.02 4.60
C ALA A 120 1.61 -12.76 3.91
N ASN A 121 2.09 -11.57 4.29
CA ASN A 121 1.78 -10.33 3.59
C ASN A 121 2.72 -10.11 2.40
N ASP A 122 2.18 -9.56 1.32
CA ASP A 122 2.95 -9.04 0.19
C ASP A 122 3.44 -7.62 0.51
N PHE A 123 4.72 -7.49 0.83
CA PHE A 123 5.38 -6.19 1.00
C PHE A 123 5.90 -5.72 -0.36
N ALA A 124 5.51 -4.53 -0.78
CA ALA A 124 5.83 -4.04 -2.11
C ALA A 124 6.17 -2.54 -2.13
N LEU A 125 6.89 -2.09 -3.15
CA LEU A 125 7.31 -0.70 -3.34
C LEU A 125 7.09 -0.30 -4.80
N ALA A 126 6.44 0.85 -5.01
CA ALA A 126 6.38 1.53 -6.31
C ALA A 126 7.10 2.88 -6.24
N GLU A 127 7.69 3.31 -7.35
CA GLU A 127 8.28 4.66 -7.47
C GLU A 127 7.40 5.58 -8.32
N GLU A 128 7.49 6.88 -8.07
CA GLU A 128 6.90 7.94 -8.91
C GLU A 128 5.36 7.82 -9.10
N VAL A 129 4.63 7.40 -8.06
CA VAL A 129 3.19 7.09 -8.14
C VAL A 129 2.37 8.36 -8.41
N THR A 130 1.99 8.60 -9.67
CA THR A 130 1.27 9.83 -10.02
C THR A 130 -0.22 9.71 -9.71
N LEU A 131 -0.70 10.48 -8.73
CA LEU A 131 -2.10 10.56 -8.33
C LEU A 131 -2.79 11.73 -9.05
N LYS A 132 -3.93 11.44 -9.70
CA LYS A 132 -4.76 12.40 -10.43
C LYS A 132 -6.10 12.57 -9.69
N GLY A 133 -6.56 13.82 -9.48
CA GLY A 133 -7.80 14.11 -8.75
C GLY A 133 -7.70 15.37 -7.90
N GLY A 134 -7.82 16.55 -8.53
CA GLY A 134 -7.44 17.84 -7.95
C GLY A 134 -6.03 18.23 -8.38
N TYR A 135 -5.15 18.58 -7.43
CA TYR A 135 -3.74 18.83 -7.73
C TYR A 135 -2.98 17.52 -7.94
N GLN A 136 -2.19 17.45 -9.03
CA GLN A 136 -1.32 16.32 -9.29
C GLN A 136 -0.27 16.20 -8.19
N ARG A 137 -0.15 15.00 -7.62
CA ARG A 137 0.89 14.64 -6.64
C ARG A 137 1.64 13.43 -7.15
N ARG A 138 2.96 13.43 -6.96
CA ARG A 138 3.82 12.32 -7.34
C ARG A 138 4.82 12.08 -6.20
N PRO A 139 4.50 11.17 -5.27
CA PRO A 139 5.45 10.73 -4.28
C PRO A 139 6.61 9.98 -4.92
N ASP A 140 7.82 10.18 -4.43
CA ASP A 140 9.02 9.52 -4.96
C ASP A 140 8.92 8.00 -4.79
N ILE A 141 8.47 7.55 -3.61
CA ILE A 141 8.36 6.14 -3.23
C ILE A 141 7.08 5.93 -2.41
N VAL A 142 6.31 4.90 -2.74
CA VAL A 142 5.14 4.44 -1.98
C VAL A 142 5.33 2.98 -1.58
N LEU A 143 5.15 2.71 -0.28
CA LEU A 143 5.20 1.36 0.29
C LEU A 143 3.79 0.79 0.41
N TYR A 144 3.64 -0.44 -0.07
CA TYR A 144 2.39 -1.18 -0.06
C TYR A 144 2.50 -2.42 0.82
N ILE A 145 1.41 -2.77 1.50
CA ILE A 145 1.22 -4.09 2.12
C ILE A 145 -0.06 -4.67 1.53
N ASN A 146 0.02 -5.84 0.90
CA ASN A 146 -1.09 -6.51 0.22
C ASN A 146 -1.81 -5.60 -0.80
N GLY A 147 -1.09 -4.68 -1.44
CA GLY A 147 -1.70 -3.68 -2.34
C GLY A 147 -2.33 -2.46 -1.66
N LEU A 148 -2.19 -2.29 -0.35
CA LEU A 148 -2.64 -1.12 0.40
C LEU A 148 -1.48 -0.14 0.60
N ALA A 149 -1.61 1.10 0.16
CA ALA A 149 -0.60 2.13 0.36
C ALA A 149 -0.52 2.48 1.85
N MET A 150 0.62 2.18 2.49
CA MET A 150 0.81 2.33 3.94
C MET A 150 1.72 3.51 4.29
N ALA A 151 2.70 3.80 3.44
CA ALA A 151 3.66 4.86 3.70
C ALA A 151 4.15 5.49 2.39
N VAL A 152 4.53 6.76 2.51
CA VAL A 152 5.18 7.54 1.47
C VAL A 152 6.57 7.93 1.97
N VAL A 153 7.58 7.76 1.13
CA VAL A 153 8.95 8.22 1.42
C VAL A 153 9.29 9.30 0.41
N GLU A 154 9.42 10.53 0.90
CA GLU A 154 9.85 11.69 0.11
C GLU A 154 11.35 11.92 0.31
N LEU A 155 12.06 12.08 -0.79
CA LEU A 155 13.49 12.35 -0.78
C LEU A 155 13.74 13.83 -1.02
N LYS A 156 14.82 14.31 -0.42
CA LYS A 156 15.31 15.67 -0.62
C LYS A 156 16.81 15.64 -0.83
N ARG A 157 17.31 16.63 -1.58
CA ARG A 157 18.75 16.88 -1.69
C ARG A 157 19.32 17.21 -0.32
N SER A 158 20.52 16.71 -0.04
CA SER A 158 21.22 16.94 1.23
C SER A 158 21.81 18.35 1.36
N SER A 159 21.80 19.15 0.29
CA SER A 159 22.08 20.59 0.33
C SER A 159 20.74 21.32 0.46
N VAL A 160 20.31 21.52 1.69
CA VAL A 160 19.29 22.52 2.01
C VAL A 160 20.07 23.81 2.28
N GLU A 161 19.92 24.80 1.40
CA GLU A 161 20.16 26.21 1.77
C GLU A 161 18.90 26.76 2.46
#